data_AF-A0A2C4PV75-F1
#
_entry.id   AF-A0A2C4PV75-F1
#
_cell.length_a   1.000
_cell.length_b   1.000
_cell.length_c   1.000
_cell.angle_alpha   90.00
_cell.angle_beta   90.00
_cell.angle_gamma   90.00
#
_symmetry.space_group_name_H-M   'P 1'
#
loop_
_entity.id
_entity.type
_entity.pdbx_description
1 polymer ?
#
loop_
_entity_poly.entity_id
_entity_poly.type
_entity_poly.pdbx_seq_one_letter_code
_entity_poly.pdbx_strand_id
1 'polypeptide(L)'
;MKDNYKFKMRDWDEGRFYAIPMENVVEAIYFSWNYEFDVYEIDSGEMIFSGQLDNEDNSEMLEKYGLRVIDGENYRNLQNIETGEIYKASWEK
;
A
#
# COMPACT_ATOMS: atom_id res chain seq x y z
N MET A 1 -23.82 -0.22 -10.19
CA MET A 1 -22.58 -0.85 -10.70
C MET A 1 -21.91 -1.46 -9.50
N LYS A 2 -21.59 -2.77 -9.51
CA LYS A 2 -20.66 -3.29 -8.52
C LYS A 2 -19.30 -2.84 -9.02
N ASP A 3 -18.78 -1.77 -8.44
CA ASP A 3 -17.40 -1.38 -8.67
C ASP A 3 -16.55 -2.56 -8.19
N ASN A 4 -15.88 -3.25 -9.13
CA ASN A 4 -15.00 -4.38 -8.83
C ASN A 4 -13.70 -3.84 -8.26
N TYR A 5 -13.76 -3.31 -7.05
CA TYR A 5 -12.57 -2.90 -6.31
C TYR A 5 -11.69 -4.11 -6.03
N LYS A 6 -10.37 -3.93 -6.20
CA LYS A 6 -9.38 -4.98 -5.94
C LYS A 6 -8.84 -4.93 -4.52
N PHE A 7 -8.82 -3.74 -3.91
CA PHE A 7 -8.22 -3.51 -2.61
C PHE A 7 -9.20 -2.86 -1.64
N LYS A 8 -9.00 -3.13 -0.35
CA LYS A 8 -9.69 -2.48 0.76
C LYS A 8 -8.69 -2.04 1.81
N MET A 9 -8.97 -0.94 2.49
CA MET A 9 -8.19 -0.49 3.64
C MET A 9 -8.94 -0.77 4.95
N ARG A 10 -8.20 -1.01 6.03
CA ARG A 10 -8.78 -1.11 7.38
C ARG A 10 -8.53 0.19 8.13
N ASP A 11 -9.61 0.90 8.40
CA ASP A 11 -9.62 2.01 9.33
C ASP A 11 -9.59 1.46 10.76
N TRP A 12 -8.49 1.71 11.46
CA TRP A 12 -8.26 1.24 12.82
C TRP A 12 -9.08 2.01 13.85
N ASP A 13 -9.37 3.29 13.60
CA ASP A 13 -10.13 4.16 14.51
C ASP A 13 -11.61 3.77 14.51
N GLU A 14 -12.16 3.49 13.33
CA GLU A 14 -13.57 3.08 13.19
C GLU A 14 -13.79 1.57 13.25
N GLY A 15 -12.72 0.78 13.13
CA GLY A 15 -12.79 -0.68 13.07
C GLY A 15 -13.52 -1.19 11.82
N ARG A 16 -13.40 -0.48 10.69
CA ARG A 16 -14.16 -0.74 9.45
C ARG A 16 -13.26 -0.93 8.25
N PHE A 17 -13.78 -1.65 7.26
CA PHE A 17 -13.15 -1.78 5.95
C PHE A 17 -13.79 -0.84 4.94
N TYR A 18 -12.95 -0.14 4.19
CA TYR A 18 -13.34 0.74 3.09
C TYR A 18 -12.72 0.26 1.79
N ALA A 19 -13.50 0.26 0.70
CA ALA A 19 -12.96 -0.08 -0.62
C ALA A 19 -12.03 1.05 -1.10
N ILE A 20 -10.90 0.66 -1.70
CA ILE A 20 -9.95 1.61 -2.26
C ILE A 20 -10.25 1.76 -3.76
N PRO A 21 -10.49 2.98 -4.28
CA PRO A 21 -10.83 3.23 -5.67
C PRO A 21 -9.60 3.24 -6.59
N MET A 22 -8.60 2.40 -6.31
CA MET A 22 -7.35 2.28 -7.07
C MET A 22 -7.22 0.87 -7.63
N GLU A 23 -6.73 0.77 -8.87
CA GLU A 23 -6.54 -0.52 -9.55
C GLU A 23 -5.14 -1.09 -9.37
N ASN A 24 -4.15 -0.24 -9.08
CA ASN A 24 -2.76 -0.59 -8.89
C ASN A 24 -2.41 -0.64 -7.39
N VAL A 25 -1.58 -1.62 -7.01
CA VAL A 25 -1.10 -1.82 -5.64
C VAL A 25 -0.34 -0.61 -5.07
N VAL A 26 0.49 0.05 -5.87
CA VAL A 26 1.27 1.24 -5.47
C VAL A 26 0.33 2.39 -5.13
N GLU A 27 -0.63 2.67 -5.99
CA GLU A 27 -1.63 3.72 -5.77
C GLU A 27 -2.52 3.40 -4.57
N ALA A 28 -2.90 2.13 -4.39
CA ALA A 28 -3.70 1.70 -3.26
C ALA A 28 -2.97 1.88 -1.92
N ILE A 29 -1.68 1.53 -1.87
CA ILE A 29 -0.84 1.74 -0.70
C ILE A 29 -0.68 3.23 -0.41
N TYR A 30 -0.32 4.05 -1.41
CA TYR A 30 -0.18 5.49 -1.16
C TYR A 30 -1.49 6.17 -0.77
N PHE A 31 -2.64 5.65 -1.22
CA PHE A 31 -3.94 6.13 -0.80
C PHE A 31 -4.19 5.89 0.71
N SER A 32 -3.84 4.70 1.21
CA SER A 32 -4.10 4.32 2.60
C SER A 32 -3.00 4.78 3.58
N TRP A 33 -1.77 4.92 3.11
CA TRP A 33 -0.60 5.21 3.95
C TRP A 33 -0.70 6.57 4.63
N ASN A 34 -1.33 7.55 3.96
CA ASN A 34 -1.62 8.86 4.56
C ASN A 34 -2.48 8.79 5.83
N TYR A 35 -3.19 7.69 6.02
CA TYR A 35 -4.05 7.43 7.19
C TYR A 35 -3.47 6.34 8.10
N GLU A 36 -2.26 5.85 7.81
CA GLU A 36 -1.63 4.73 8.52
C GLU A 36 -2.50 3.45 8.53
N PHE A 37 -3.35 3.29 7.51
CA PHE A 37 -4.25 2.15 7.38
C PHE A 37 -3.58 0.96 6.70
N ASP A 38 -3.99 -0.23 7.14
CA ASP A 38 -3.63 -1.48 6.48
C ASP A 38 -4.35 -1.61 5.14
N VAL A 39 -3.71 -2.29 4.18
CA VAL A 39 -4.29 -2.63 2.88
C VAL A 39 -4.40 -4.13 2.72
N TYR A 40 -5.53 -4.55 2.18
CA TYR A 40 -5.82 -5.94 1.88
C TYR A 40 -6.30 -6.08 0.43
N GLU A 41 -5.94 -7.18 -0.20
CA GLU A 41 -6.59 -7.61 -1.43
C GLU A 41 -7.99 -8.18 -1.10
N ILE A 42 -9.00 -7.80 -1.88
CA ILE A 42 -10.40 -8.17 -1.62
C ILE A 42 -10.64 -9.65 -1.88
N ASP A 43 -10.11 -10.18 -2.98
CA ASP A 43 -10.40 -11.54 -3.45
C ASP A 43 -9.75 -12.61 -2.57
N SER A 44 -8.48 -12.42 -2.19
CA SER A 44 -7.75 -13.34 -1.30
C SER A 44 -8.00 -13.06 0.18
N GLY A 45 -8.34 -11.82 0.54
CA GLY A 45 -8.38 -11.36 1.93
C GLY A 45 -7.00 -11.16 2.56
N GLU A 46 -5.93 -11.29 1.77
CA GLU A 46 -4.55 -11.17 2.23
C GLU A 46 -4.19 -9.72 2.52
N MET A 47 -3.48 -9.48 3.62
CA MET A 47 -2.88 -8.18 3.92
C MET A 47 -1.62 -8.00 3.06
N ILE A 48 -1.53 -6.87 2.40
CA ILE A 48 -0.44 -6.60 1.45
C ILE A 48 0.48 -5.47 1.92
N PHE A 49 0.00 -4.66 2.86
CA PHE A 49 0.73 -3.54 3.44
C PHE A 49 0.08 -3.18 4.78
N SER A 50 0.89 -2.76 5.76
CA SER A 50 0.39 -2.18 7.00
C SER A 50 1.04 -0.83 7.26
N GLY A 51 0.22 0.18 7.51
CA GLY A 51 0.68 1.50 7.94
C GLY A 51 1.34 1.48 9.33
N GLN A 52 1.22 0.39 10.08
CA GLN A 52 1.76 0.23 11.43
C GLN A 52 3.11 -0.52 11.46
N LEU A 53 3.50 -1.16 10.35
CA LEU A 53 4.73 -1.96 10.28
C LEU A 53 5.91 -1.14 9.74
N ASP A 54 7.12 -1.65 10.00
CA ASP A 54 8.34 -1.02 9.53
C ASP A 54 8.63 -1.35 8.05
N ASN A 55 9.81 -0.92 7.58
CA ASN A 55 10.20 -1.12 6.19
C ASN A 55 10.53 -2.60 5.89
N GLU A 56 11.09 -3.32 6.85
CA GLU A 56 11.52 -4.71 6.66
C GLU A 56 10.30 -5.61 6.53
N ASP A 57 9.37 -5.52 7.48
CA ASP A 57 8.14 -6.29 7.49
C ASP A 57 7.26 -5.99 6.27
N ASN A 58 7.10 -4.70 5.90
CA ASN A 58 6.34 -4.35 4.71
C ASN A 58 7.04 -4.80 3.42
N SER A 59 8.37 -4.79 3.36
CA SER A 59 9.08 -5.25 2.17
C SER A 59 8.94 -6.75 1.94
N GLU A 60 8.90 -7.56 3.00
CA GLU A 60 8.66 -9.00 2.90
C GLU A 60 7.28 -9.30 2.27
N MET A 61 6.22 -8.60 2.72
CA MET A 61 4.88 -8.75 2.15
C MET A 61 4.81 -8.28 0.69
N LEU A 62 5.59 -7.27 0.33
CA LEU A 62 5.57 -6.62 -0.98
C LEU A 62 6.45 -7.31 -2.04
N GLU A 63 7.31 -8.25 -1.63
CA GLU A 63 8.24 -8.94 -2.54
C GLU A 63 7.51 -9.64 -3.69
N LYS A 64 6.35 -10.27 -3.41
CA LYS A 64 5.52 -10.94 -4.44
C LYS A 64 4.94 -9.97 -5.49
N TYR A 65 4.90 -8.67 -5.17
CA TYR A 65 4.51 -7.61 -6.10
C TYR A 65 5.71 -6.96 -6.79
N GLY A 66 6.93 -7.44 -6.54
CA GLY A 66 8.16 -6.85 -7.03
C GLY A 66 8.47 -5.49 -6.40
N LEU A 67 7.97 -5.24 -5.19
CA LEU A 67 8.06 -3.96 -4.49
C LEU A 67 8.76 -4.11 -3.14
N ARG A 68 9.43 -3.05 -2.71
CA ARG A 68 9.95 -2.90 -1.35
C ARG A 68 9.73 -1.49 -0.81
N VAL A 69 9.74 -1.34 0.50
CA VAL A 69 9.75 -0.03 1.15
C VAL A 69 11.19 0.42 1.38
N ILE A 70 11.48 1.67 1.05
CA ILE A 70 12.77 2.33 1.31
C ILE A 70 12.56 3.65 2.04
N ASP A 71 13.56 4.08 2.81
CA ASP A 71 13.62 5.45 3.31
C ASP A 71 14.11 6.36 2.18
N GLY A 72 13.27 7.33 1.78
CA GLY A 72 13.66 8.43 0.92
C GLY A 72 14.26 9.60 1.71
N GLU A 73 14.45 10.74 1.05
CA GLU A 73 15.02 11.93 1.70
C GLU A 73 14.12 12.48 2.82
N ASN A 74 12.81 12.53 2.57
CA ASN A 74 11.83 13.11 3.50
C ASN A 74 10.77 12.09 3.95
N TYR A 75 10.48 11.09 3.11
CA TYR A 75 9.39 10.13 3.31
C TYR A 75 9.82 8.73 2.89
N ARG A 76 9.10 7.73 3.40
CA ARG A 76 9.21 6.36 2.90
C ARG A 76 8.62 6.27 1.50
N ASN A 77 9.24 5.48 0.64
CA ASN A 77 8.85 5.28 -0.74
C ASN A 77 8.75 3.81 -1.10
N LEU A 78 7.90 3.50 -2.08
CA LEU A 78 7.88 2.20 -2.73
C LEU A 78 8.91 2.20 -3.87
N GLN A 79 9.70 1.14 -3.94
CA GLN A 79 10.66 0.93 -5.01
C GLN A 79 10.41 -0.39 -5.71
N ASN A 80 10.47 -0.38 -7.04
CA ASN A 80 10.54 -1.59 -7.84
C ASN A 80 11.87 -2.33 -7.58
N ILE A 81 11.80 -3.60 -7.18
CA ILE A 81 12.97 -4.42 -6.83
C ILE A 81 13.85 -4.68 -8.06
N GLU A 82 13.25 -4.92 -9.22
CA GLU A 82 13.97 -5.28 -10.45
C GLU A 82 14.59 -4.05 -11.12
N THR A 83 13.82 -2.98 -11.30
CA THR A 83 14.27 -1.81 -12.08
C THR A 83 14.95 -0.75 -11.21
N GLY A 84 14.74 -0.79 -9.90
CA GLY A 84 15.17 0.27 -8.98
C GLY A 84 14.36 1.56 -9.08
N GLU A 85 13.29 1.58 -9.89
CA GLU A 85 12.39 2.73 -10.03
C GLU A 85 11.73 3.04 -8.69
N ILE A 86 11.83 4.30 -8.26
CA ILE A 86 11.20 4.79 -7.04
C ILE A 86 9.89 5.44 -7.43
N TYR A 87 8.78 4.86 -6.95
CA TYR A 87 7.48 5.48 -7.08
C TYR A 87 7.39 6.61 -6.07
N LYS A 88 6.89 7.77 -6.51
CA LYS A 88 6.59 8.89 -5.63
C LYS A 88 5.09 8.98 -5.45
N ALA A 89 4.67 9.24 -4.23
CA ALA A 89 3.27 9.50 -3.98
C ALA A 89 2.84 10.77 -4.70
N SER A 90 1.59 10.85 -5.17
CA SER A 90 1.09 12.02 -5.91
C SER A 90 1.10 13.33 -5.11
N TRP A 91 1.17 13.23 -3.78
CA TRP A 91 1.28 14.37 -2.86
C TRP A 91 2.73 14.79 -2.59
N GLU A 92 3.72 13.98 -2.95
CA GLU A 92 5.14 14.28 -2.85
C GLU A 92 5.53 15.12 -4.07
N LYS A 93 5.61 16.45 -3.89
CA LYS A 93 5.93 17.43 -4.95
C LYS A 93 7.42 17.59 -5.18
#